data_AF-A0A6B8REA8-F1
#
_entry.id   AF-A0A6B8REA8-F1
#
_cell.length_a   1.000
_cell.length_b   1.000
_cell.length_c   1.000
_cell.angle_alpha   90.00
_cell.angle_beta   90.00
_cell.angle_gamma   90.00
#
_symmetry.space_group_name_H-M   'P 1'
#
loop_
_entity.id
_entity.type
_entity.pdbx_description
1 polymer ?
#
loop_
_entity_poly.entity_id
_entity_poly.type
_entity_poly.pdbx_seq_one_letter_code
_entity_poly.pdbx_strand_id
1 'polypeptide(L)'
;MVVRVDKKDLIIDGAVAIFAESGYYKATTAQIAKAAGVTQPYVFHFFANKEALYQAVMDRAFSRIFQVFEEIDAPPDKLYETMGHSFIEVMKSHRDEILMLMQSHTIAEPSIREHVKAKFKLVYDTVLARFQKAGLSDPGIKASEFIGDGMMLTLAEVLGLPELCWFNKSGK
;
A
#
# COMPACT_ATOMS: atom_id res chain seq x y z
N MET A 1 26.13 -9.19 14.59
CA MET A 1 24.99 -10.07 14.27
C MET A 1 24.68 -9.88 12.80
N VAL A 2 24.99 -10.86 11.94
CA VAL A 2 24.67 -10.74 10.51
C VAL A 2 23.16 -10.95 10.38
N VAL A 3 22.41 -9.88 10.12
CA VAL A 3 20.98 -10.00 9.80
C VAL A 3 20.89 -10.81 8.52
N ARG A 4 20.38 -12.04 8.62
CA ARG A 4 20.21 -12.93 7.48
C ARG A 4 19.05 -12.35 6.65
N VAL A 5 19.38 -11.61 5.60
CA VAL A 5 18.37 -11.06 4.68
C VAL A 5 17.58 -12.23 4.11
N ASP A 6 16.27 -12.23 4.33
CA ASP A 6 15.38 -13.24 3.77
C ASP A 6 15.43 -13.13 2.24
N LYS A 7 15.75 -14.24 1.58
CA LYS A 7 15.81 -14.29 0.12
C LYS A 7 14.44 -14.00 -0.52
N LYS A 8 13.36 -14.30 0.17
CA LYS A 8 12.01 -13.92 -0.22
C LYS A 8 11.86 -12.39 -0.24
N ASP A 9 12.37 -11.70 0.78
CA ASP A 9 12.29 -10.24 0.86
C ASP A 9 13.09 -9.55 -0.25
N LEU A 10 14.28 -10.07 -0.60
CA LEU A 10 15.05 -9.56 -1.75
C LEU A 10 14.26 -9.66 -3.06
N ILE A 11 13.52 -10.75 -3.25
CA ILE A 11 12.67 -10.93 -4.44
C ILE A 11 11.52 -9.92 -4.42
N ILE A 12 10.89 -9.70 -3.26
CA ILE A 12 9.81 -8.71 -3.11
C ILE A 12 10.36 -7.29 -3.36
N ASP A 13 11.54 -6.95 -2.86
CA ASP A 13 12.19 -5.65 -3.11
C ASP A 13 12.49 -5.44 -4.60
N GLY A 14 13.08 -6.45 -5.26
CA GLY A 14 13.29 -6.41 -6.71
C GLY A 14 11.97 -6.31 -7.49
N ALA A 15 10.91 -6.96 -7.00
CA ALA A 15 9.59 -6.90 -7.61
C ALA A 15 8.95 -5.51 -7.48
N VAL A 16 9.05 -4.88 -6.30
CA VAL A 16 8.58 -3.49 -6.09
C VAL A 16 9.19 -2.56 -7.11
N ALA A 17 10.51 -2.56 -7.24
CA ALA A 17 11.21 -1.64 -8.16
C ALA A 17 10.73 -1.85 -9.61
N ILE A 18 10.71 -3.10 -10.08
CA ILE A 18 10.34 -3.42 -11.46
C ILE A 18 8.85 -3.14 -11.74
N PHE A 19 7.95 -3.45 -10.81
CA PHE A 19 6.53 -3.15 -10.98
C PHE A 19 6.24 -1.65 -10.93
N ALA A 20 6.85 -0.91 -10.01
CA ALA A 20 6.69 0.54 -9.92
C ALA A 20 7.15 1.24 -11.20
N GLU A 21 8.28 0.82 -11.77
CA GLU A 21 8.87 1.40 -12.98
C GLU A 21 8.12 1.00 -14.26
N SER A 22 7.87 -0.30 -14.46
CA SER A 22 7.39 -0.84 -15.74
C SER A 22 5.88 -1.10 -15.79
N GLY A 23 5.23 -1.14 -14.63
CA GLY A 23 3.87 -1.63 -14.48
C GLY A 23 3.76 -3.15 -14.56
N TYR A 24 2.63 -3.67 -14.08
CA TYR A 24 2.39 -5.12 -13.99
C TYR A 24 2.55 -5.86 -15.32
N TYR A 25 2.00 -5.34 -16.41
CA TYR A 25 1.98 -6.04 -17.70
C TYR A 25 3.36 -6.17 -18.35
N LYS A 26 4.17 -5.12 -18.32
CA LYS A 26 5.51 -5.11 -18.95
C LYS A 26 6.57 -5.78 -18.07
N ALA A 27 6.36 -5.82 -16.76
CA ALA A 27 7.26 -6.49 -15.82
C ALA A 27 7.32 -8.01 -16.09
N THR A 28 8.54 -8.55 -16.08
CA THR A 28 8.82 -9.99 -16.21
C THR A 28 9.54 -10.53 -14.98
N THR A 29 9.30 -11.80 -14.64
CA THR A 29 9.98 -12.45 -13.52
C THR A 29 11.49 -12.58 -13.74
N ALA A 30 11.97 -12.51 -14.99
CA ALA A 30 13.39 -12.45 -15.32
C ALA A 30 14.01 -11.10 -14.92
N GLN A 31 13.35 -9.98 -15.22
CA GLN A 31 13.79 -8.65 -14.76
C GLN A 31 13.82 -8.59 -13.23
N ILE A 32 12.79 -9.13 -12.57
CA ILE A 32 12.71 -9.17 -11.11
C ILE A 32 13.84 -10.00 -10.51
N ALA A 33 14.09 -11.20 -11.04
CA ALA A 33 15.18 -12.05 -10.59
C ALA A 33 16.54 -11.34 -10.71
N LYS A 34 16.77 -10.66 -11.84
CA LYS A 34 17.96 -9.84 -12.05
C LYS A 34 18.07 -8.71 -11.03
N ALA A 35 16.98 -7.98 -10.77
CA ALA A 35 16.94 -6.89 -9.78
C ALA A 35 17.21 -7.40 -8.36
N ALA A 36 16.68 -8.57 -8.01
CA ALA A 36 16.86 -9.22 -6.71
C ALA A 36 18.21 -9.97 -6.56
N GLY A 37 19.03 -10.03 -7.61
CA GLY A 37 20.31 -10.76 -7.59
C GLY A 37 20.15 -12.29 -7.42
N VAL A 38 19.06 -12.85 -7.94
CA VAL A 38 18.77 -14.29 -7.89
C VAL A 38 18.47 -14.84 -9.29
N THR A 39 18.38 -16.17 -9.42
CA THR A 39 17.96 -16.78 -10.69
C THR A 39 16.44 -16.78 -10.82
N GLN A 40 15.93 -16.75 -12.05
CA GLN A 40 14.49 -16.78 -12.29
C GLN A 40 13.81 -18.07 -11.74
N PRO A 41 14.40 -19.28 -11.86
CA PRO A 41 13.86 -20.47 -11.19
C PRO A 41 13.76 -20.32 -9.67
N TYR A 42 14.67 -19.56 -9.06
CA TYR A 42 14.63 -19.31 -7.62
C TYR A 42 13.49 -18.36 -7.21
N VAL A 43 13.07 -17.44 -8.08
CA VAL A 43 11.81 -16.68 -7.88
C VAL A 43 10.61 -17.63 -7.84
N PHE A 44 10.56 -18.58 -8.78
CA PHE A 44 9.47 -19.56 -8.86
C PHE A 44 9.45 -20.57 -7.71
N HIS A 45 10.56 -20.72 -6.99
CA HIS A 45 10.60 -21.50 -5.75
C HIS A 45 9.71 -20.88 -4.65
N PHE A 46 9.62 -19.54 -4.60
CA PHE A 46 8.81 -18.82 -3.60
C PHE A 46 7.43 -18.42 -4.12
N PHE A 47 7.29 -18.13 -5.41
CA PHE A 47 6.08 -17.59 -6.00
C PHE A 47 5.68 -18.39 -7.24
N ALA A 48 4.53 -19.06 -7.19
CA ALA A 48 4.09 -19.95 -8.26
C ALA A 48 3.99 -19.24 -9.63
N ASN A 49 3.66 -17.95 -9.65
CA ASN A 49 3.54 -17.14 -10.86
C ASN A 49 3.73 -15.63 -10.54
N LYS A 50 3.64 -14.79 -11.58
CA LYS A 50 3.78 -13.32 -11.45
C LYS A 50 2.64 -12.69 -10.63
N GLU A 51 1.43 -13.23 -10.71
CA GLU A 51 0.27 -12.75 -9.93
C GLU A 51 0.49 -12.96 -8.43
N ALA A 52 0.95 -14.14 -8.03
CA ALA A 52 1.26 -14.47 -6.63
C ALA A 52 2.38 -13.59 -6.07
N LEU A 53 3.39 -13.28 -6.89
CA LEU A 53 4.43 -12.33 -6.52
C LEU A 53 3.88 -10.90 -6.36
N TYR A 54 3.05 -10.44 -7.30
CA TYR A 54 2.41 -9.12 -7.20
C TYR A 54 1.52 -9.00 -5.96
N GLN A 55 0.72 -10.03 -5.66
CA GLN A 55 -0.10 -10.12 -4.45
C GLN A 55 0.75 -10.06 -3.17
N ALA A 56 1.91 -10.72 -3.14
CA ALA A 56 2.81 -10.66 -2.00
C ALA A 56 3.42 -9.26 -1.80
N VAL A 57 3.72 -8.55 -2.88
CA VAL A 57 4.16 -7.15 -2.81
C VAL A 57 3.04 -6.26 -2.27
N MET A 58 1.80 -6.46 -2.75
CA MET A 58 0.63 -5.74 -2.23
C MET A 58 0.41 -6.04 -0.74
N ASP A 59 0.56 -7.30 -0.32
CA ASP A 59 0.44 -7.71 1.08
C ASP A 59 1.39 -6.91 1.95
N ARG A 60 2.65 -6.79 1.54
CA ARG A 60 3.66 -5.99 2.26
C ARG A 60 3.27 -4.52 2.36
N ALA A 61 2.84 -3.92 1.24
CA ALA A 61 2.44 -2.51 1.19
C ALA A 61 1.24 -2.24 2.13
N PHE A 62 0.20 -3.08 2.06
CA PHE A 62 -0.95 -2.97 2.95
C PHE A 62 -0.59 -3.21 4.41
N SER A 63 0.29 -4.18 4.72
CA SER A 63 0.75 -4.42 6.09
C SER A 63 1.39 -3.18 6.71
N ARG A 64 2.16 -2.39 5.95
CA ARG A 64 2.74 -1.12 6.44
C ARG A 64 1.66 -0.09 6.76
N ILE A 65 0.66 0.04 5.90
CA ILE A 65 -0.49 0.92 6.13
C ILE A 65 -1.25 0.50 7.40
N PHE A 66 -1.53 -0.81 7.54
CA PHE A 66 -2.22 -1.35 8.71
C PHE A 66 -1.46 -1.14 10.02
N GLN A 67 -0.16 -1.45 10.03
CA GLN A 67 0.68 -1.25 11.22
C GLN A 67 0.61 0.19 11.72
N VAL A 68 0.75 1.15 10.81
CA VAL A 68 0.66 2.57 11.16
C VAL A 68 -0.72 2.93 11.70
N PHE A 69 -1.81 2.44 11.10
CA PHE A 69 -3.16 2.70 11.62
C PHE A 69 -3.43 2.01 12.96
N GLU A 70 -2.84 0.86 13.22
CA GLU A 70 -2.98 0.13 14.48
C GLU A 70 -2.25 0.81 15.66
N GLU A 71 -1.05 1.35 15.40
CA GLU A 71 -0.18 1.95 16.41
C GLU A 71 -0.59 3.36 16.85
N ILE A 72 -1.43 4.06 16.07
CA ILE A 72 -1.84 5.43 16.38
C ILE A 72 -2.79 5.47 17.57
N ASP A 73 -2.32 6.05 18.67
CA ASP A 73 -3.15 6.44 19.81
C ASP A 73 -3.36 7.96 19.79
N ALA A 74 -4.59 8.39 19.57
CA ALA A 74 -4.95 9.80 19.45
C ALA A 74 -6.37 10.05 20.00
N PRO A 75 -6.64 11.26 20.54
CA PRO A 75 -7.98 11.67 20.93
C PRO A 75 -8.98 11.56 19.76
N PRO A 76 -10.28 11.28 20.02
CA PRO A 76 -11.28 11.10 18.96
C PRO A 76 -11.35 12.23 17.92
N ASP A 77 -11.23 13.48 18.36
CA ASP A 77 -11.26 14.67 17.53
C ASP A 77 -10.01 14.85 16.66
N LYS A 78 -8.91 14.14 16.98
CA LYS A 78 -7.63 14.18 16.28
C LYS A 78 -7.26 12.89 15.57
N LEU A 79 -7.99 11.81 15.80
CA LEU A 79 -7.69 10.49 15.26
C LEU A 79 -7.65 10.50 13.73
N TYR A 80 -8.65 11.10 13.09
CA TYR A 80 -8.73 11.19 11.63
C TYR A 80 -7.50 11.93 11.05
N GLU A 81 -7.19 13.11 11.59
CA GLU A 81 -6.05 13.93 11.15
C GLU A 81 -4.72 13.18 11.33
N THR A 82 -4.54 12.56 12.51
CA THR A 82 -3.30 11.85 12.87
C THR A 82 -3.08 10.62 11.99
N MET A 83 -4.14 9.85 11.71
CA MET A 83 -4.08 8.72 10.79
C MET A 83 -3.73 9.15 9.36
N GLY A 84 -4.31 10.25 8.87
CA GLY A 84 -3.99 10.76 7.54
C GLY A 84 -2.55 11.27 7.41
N HIS A 85 -2.03 11.98 8.41
CA HIS A 85 -0.62 12.40 8.42
C HIS A 85 0.34 11.20 8.43
N SER A 86 0.02 10.16 9.20
CA SER A 86 0.86 8.98 9.25
C SER A 86 0.82 8.18 7.94
N PHE A 87 -0.32 8.17 7.24
CA PHE A 87 -0.40 7.64 5.87
C PHE A 87 0.49 8.40 4.88
N ILE A 88 0.54 9.74 4.97
CA ILE A 88 1.44 10.56 4.14
C ILE A 88 2.91 10.18 4.38
N GLU A 89 3.31 9.91 5.62
CA GLU A 89 4.68 9.48 5.92
C GLU A 89 5.00 8.07 5.37
N VAL A 90 4.02 7.16 5.37
CA VAL A 90 4.14 5.86 4.66
C VAL A 90 4.34 6.09 3.16
N MET A 91 3.58 7.01 2.56
CA MET A 91 3.72 7.32 1.13
C MET A 91 5.11 7.85 0.78
N LYS A 92 5.67 8.75 1.60
CA LYS A 92 7.02 9.28 1.40
C LYS A 92 8.10 8.20 1.56
N SER A 93 7.95 7.35 2.58
CA SER A 93 8.95 6.33 2.93
C SER A 93 8.92 5.12 2.00
N HIS A 94 7.77 4.83 1.39
CA HIS A 94 7.51 3.62 0.60
C HIS A 94 6.84 3.93 -0.74
N ARG A 95 7.30 4.99 -1.40
CA ARG A 95 6.69 5.54 -2.62
C ARG A 95 6.42 4.51 -3.72
N ASP A 96 7.38 3.63 -4.01
CA ASP A 96 7.25 2.65 -5.10
C ASP A 96 6.15 1.61 -4.81
N GLU A 97 5.96 1.24 -3.54
CA GLU A 97 4.88 0.35 -3.15
C GLU A 97 3.51 1.01 -3.29
N ILE A 98 3.40 2.28 -2.91
CA ILE A 98 2.16 3.04 -3.08
C ILE A 98 1.84 3.28 -4.56
N LEU A 99 2.84 3.61 -5.38
CA LEU A 99 2.67 3.75 -6.82
C LEU A 99 2.20 2.43 -7.45
N MET A 100 2.76 1.30 -7.02
CA MET A 100 2.32 -0.02 -7.44
C MET A 100 0.87 -0.30 -7.04
N LEU A 101 0.47 0.01 -5.79
CA LEU A 101 -0.93 -0.13 -5.34
C LEU A 101 -1.88 0.72 -6.20
N MET A 102 -1.48 1.94 -6.59
CA MET A 102 -2.30 2.77 -7.48
C MET A 102 -2.55 2.10 -8.84
N GLN A 103 -1.53 1.47 -9.43
CA GLN A 103 -1.65 0.74 -10.69
C GLN A 103 -2.57 -0.49 -10.57
N SER A 104 -2.66 -1.10 -9.38
CA SER A 104 -3.41 -2.34 -9.15
C SER A 104 -4.91 -2.22 -9.45
N HIS A 105 -5.49 -1.03 -9.30
CA HIS A 105 -6.92 -0.78 -9.49
C HIS A 105 -7.41 -1.03 -10.92
N THR A 106 -6.51 -0.98 -11.91
CA THR A 106 -6.85 -1.14 -13.33
C THR A 106 -6.35 -2.45 -13.93
N ILE A 107 -5.78 -3.34 -13.11
CA ILE A 107 -5.30 -4.65 -13.56
C ILE A 107 -6.51 -5.57 -13.82
N ALA A 108 -6.53 -6.20 -14.99
CA ALA A 108 -7.67 -6.99 -15.47
C ALA A 108 -7.78 -8.37 -14.79
N GLU A 109 -6.66 -8.93 -14.36
CA GLU A 109 -6.46 -10.27 -13.81
C GLU A 109 -7.42 -10.52 -12.62
N PRO A 110 -8.31 -11.52 -12.69
CA PRO A 110 -9.30 -11.76 -11.65
C PRO A 110 -8.70 -11.99 -10.26
N SER A 111 -7.59 -12.73 -10.18
CA SER A 111 -6.88 -13.03 -8.94
C SER A 111 -6.36 -11.75 -8.26
N ILE A 112 -5.82 -10.81 -9.03
CA ILE A 112 -5.33 -9.52 -8.52
C ILE A 112 -6.51 -8.65 -8.13
N ARG A 113 -7.56 -8.57 -8.95
CA ARG A 113 -8.76 -7.78 -8.65
C ARG A 113 -9.46 -8.21 -7.37
N GLU A 114 -9.65 -9.51 -7.17
CA GLU A 114 -10.24 -10.01 -5.93
C GLU A 114 -9.32 -9.76 -4.73
N HIS A 115 -8.00 -9.81 -4.91
CA HIS A 115 -7.04 -9.46 -3.86
C HIS A 115 -7.11 -7.98 -3.48
N VAL A 116 -7.13 -7.07 -4.46
CA VAL A 116 -7.33 -5.62 -4.25
C VAL A 116 -8.62 -5.38 -3.47
N LYS A 117 -9.73 -5.95 -3.92
CA LYS A 117 -11.03 -5.84 -3.26
C LYS A 117 -11.00 -6.34 -1.81
N ALA A 118 -10.38 -7.49 -1.56
CA ALA A 118 -10.24 -8.04 -0.21
C ALA A 118 -9.41 -7.11 0.70
N LYS A 119 -8.32 -6.52 0.19
CA LYS A 119 -7.49 -5.58 0.94
C LYS A 119 -8.20 -4.28 1.25
N PHE A 120 -8.88 -3.67 0.28
CA PHE A 120 -9.67 -2.46 0.53
C PHE A 120 -10.80 -2.70 1.52
N LYS A 121 -11.46 -3.86 1.46
CA LYS A 121 -12.44 -4.25 2.47
C LYS A 121 -11.81 -4.32 3.87
N LEU A 122 -10.63 -4.93 3.99
CA LEU A 122 -9.92 -5.02 5.26
C LEU A 122 -9.50 -3.63 5.79
N VAL A 123 -9.04 -2.72 4.93
CA VAL A 123 -8.75 -1.32 5.28
C VAL A 123 -10.01 -0.64 5.81
N TYR A 124 -11.12 -0.76 5.10
CA TYR A 124 -12.40 -0.21 5.55
C TYR A 124 -12.83 -0.74 6.91
N ASP A 125 -12.85 -2.06 7.09
CA ASP A 125 -13.27 -2.68 8.34
C ASP A 125 -12.37 -2.25 9.52
N THR A 126 -11.06 -2.09 9.27
CA THR A 126 -10.08 -1.63 10.27
C THR A 126 -10.32 -0.17 10.68
N VAL A 127 -10.44 0.73 9.70
CA VAL A 127 -10.68 2.17 9.95
C VAL A 127 -12.03 2.38 10.63
N LEU A 128 -13.07 1.66 10.17
CA LEU A 128 -14.39 1.67 10.78
C LEU A 128 -14.33 1.28 12.26
N ALA A 129 -13.66 0.16 12.58
CA ALA A 129 -13.53 -0.31 13.95
C ALA A 129 -12.80 0.73 14.84
N ARG A 130 -11.77 1.40 14.31
CA ARG A 130 -11.08 2.48 15.04
C ARG A 130 -11.98 3.67 15.31
N PHE A 131 -12.70 4.15 14.30
CA PHE A 131 -13.57 5.31 14.44
C PHE A 131 -14.77 5.02 15.35
N GLN A 132 -15.31 3.79 15.33
CA GLN A 132 -16.31 3.32 16.28
C GLN A 132 -15.77 3.30 17.71
N LYS A 133 -14.58 2.71 17.92
CA LYS A 133 -13.95 2.64 19.24
C LYS A 133 -13.67 4.02 19.82
N ALA A 134 -13.30 4.98 18.98
CA ALA A 134 -13.08 6.37 19.37
C ALA A 134 -14.39 7.18 19.54
N GLY A 135 -15.55 6.64 19.18
CA GLY A 135 -16.84 7.31 19.37
C GLY A 135 -17.11 8.45 18.38
N LEU A 136 -16.54 8.40 17.18
CA LEU A 136 -16.85 9.38 16.14
C LEU A 136 -18.29 9.22 15.65
N SER A 137 -18.96 10.34 15.32
CA SER A 137 -20.25 10.30 14.64
C SER A 137 -20.12 9.75 13.22
N ASP A 138 -21.12 8.99 12.78
CA ASP A 138 -21.19 8.40 11.43
C ASP A 138 -19.91 7.67 10.98
N PRO A 139 -19.38 6.72 11.78
CA PRO A 139 -18.04 6.17 11.57
C PRO A 139 -17.89 5.44 10.22
N GLY A 140 -18.97 4.90 9.65
CA GLY A 140 -18.97 4.28 8.32
C GLY A 140 -18.80 5.28 7.18
N ILE A 141 -19.44 6.45 7.28
CA ILE A 141 -19.25 7.55 6.32
C ILE A 141 -17.82 8.06 6.44
N LYS A 142 -17.35 8.33 7.66
CA LYS A 142 -15.99 8.81 7.91
C LYS A 142 -14.91 7.83 7.45
N ALA A 143 -15.11 6.52 7.65
CA ALA A 143 -14.17 5.52 7.14
C ALA A 143 -14.12 5.51 5.60
N SER A 144 -15.26 5.69 4.94
CA SER A 144 -15.32 5.80 3.48
C SER A 144 -14.63 7.08 2.98
N GLU A 145 -14.91 8.22 3.62
CA GLU A 145 -14.25 9.50 3.33
C GLU A 145 -12.73 9.39 3.51
N PHE A 146 -12.28 8.80 4.63
CA PHE A 146 -10.86 8.60 4.93
C PHE A 146 -10.14 7.81 3.84
N ILE A 147 -10.74 6.72 3.35
CA ILE A 147 -10.17 5.95 2.24
C ILE A 147 -10.18 6.78 0.94
N GLY A 148 -11.27 7.52 0.68
CA GLY A 148 -11.36 8.43 -0.46
C GLY A 148 -10.27 9.50 -0.45
N ASP A 149 -9.99 10.09 0.70
CA ASP A 149 -8.92 11.06 0.89
C ASP A 149 -7.54 10.42 0.72
N GLY A 150 -7.31 9.21 1.23
CA GLY A 150 -6.09 8.45 0.97
C GLY A 150 -5.85 8.20 -0.53
N MET A 151 -6.90 7.88 -1.28
CA MET A 151 -6.84 7.72 -2.74
C MET A 151 -6.54 9.04 -3.45
N MET A 152 -7.17 10.14 -3.02
CA MET A 152 -6.92 11.48 -3.57
C MET A 152 -5.50 11.96 -3.27
N LEU A 153 -4.99 11.72 -2.06
CA LEU A 153 -3.60 12.04 -1.68
C LEU A 153 -2.61 11.24 -2.52
N THR A 154 -2.88 9.95 -2.73
CA THR A 154 -2.06 9.09 -3.59
C THR A 154 -2.02 9.62 -5.02
N LEU A 155 -3.17 9.99 -5.58
CA LEU A 155 -3.25 10.61 -6.91
C LEU A 155 -2.48 11.92 -6.97
N ALA A 156 -2.64 12.79 -5.96
CA ALA A 156 -1.97 14.09 -5.88
C ALA A 156 -0.44 13.94 -5.86
N GLU A 157 0.09 13.00 -5.08
CA GLU A 157 1.52 12.70 -5.01
C GLU A 157 2.05 12.16 -6.34
N VAL A 158 1.34 11.21 -6.96
CA VAL A 158 1.76 10.61 -8.23
C VAL A 158 1.77 11.62 -9.38
N LEU A 159 0.80 12.54 -9.40
CA LEU A 159 0.70 13.58 -10.41
C LEU A 159 1.53 14.84 -10.09
N GLY A 160 2.10 14.95 -8.88
CA GLY A 160 2.81 16.14 -8.44
C GLY A 160 1.90 17.37 -8.30
N LEU A 161 0.68 17.17 -7.79
CA LEU A 161 -0.37 18.20 -7.61
C LEU A 161 -0.57 18.53 -6.11
N PRO A 162 0.37 19.25 -5.47
CA PRO A 162 0.30 19.55 -4.03
C PRO A 162 -0.94 20.37 -3.62
N GLU A 163 -1.59 21.06 -4.56
CA GLU A 163 -2.83 21.79 -4.32
C GLU A 163 -4.00 20.89 -3.89
N LEU A 164 -3.98 19.60 -4.28
CA LEU A 164 -4.95 18.59 -3.89
C LEU A 164 -4.63 17.96 -2.53
N CYS A 165 -3.42 18.14 -2.01
CA CYS A 165 -3.01 17.66 -0.68
C CYS A 165 -3.58 18.58 0.42
N TRP A 166 -4.87 18.41 0.72
CA TRP A 166 -5.58 19.26 1.69
C TRP A 166 -5.12 19.05 3.13
N PHE A 167 -4.62 17.87 3.49
CA PHE A 167 -4.07 17.59 4.83
C PHE A 167 -2.92 18.52 5.24
N ASN A 168 -2.12 19.01 4.30
CA ASN A 168 -1.06 19.99 4.58
C ASN A 168 -1.58 21.40 4.85
N LYS A 169 -2.87 21.67 4.55
CA LYS A 169 -3.52 22.98 4.74
C LYS A 169 -4.25 23.10 6.08
N SER A 170 -4.59 21.98 6.73
CA SER A 170 -5.33 21.93 8.00
C SER A 170 -4.52 22.35 9.24
N GLY A 171 -3.22 22.62 9.09
CA GLY A 171 -2.32 23.08 10.15
C GLY A 171 -2.11 24.60 10.21
N LYS A 172 -2.99 25.42 9.60
CA LYS A 172 -2.98 26.87 9.71
C LYS A 172 -4.23 27.40 10.40
#